data_AF-A0A971B4C2-F1
#
_entry.id   AF-A0A971B4C2-F1
#
_cell.length_a   1.000
_cell.length_b   1.000
_cell.length_c   1.000
_cell.angle_alpha   90.00
_cell.angle_beta   90.00
_cell.angle_gamma   90.00
#
_symmetry.space_group_name_H-M   'P 1'
#
loop_
_entity.id
_entity.type
_entity.pdbx_description
1 polymer ?
#
loop_
_entity_poly.entity_id
_entity_poly.type
_entity_poly.pdbx_seq_one_letter_code
_entity_poly.pdbx_strand_id
1 'polypeptide(L)'
;MCQVTAKATFQGQQLTDIPVINPGDWFGKSWLIEIGGSFTPVYFVVEADNVSDAIDEFADHDQFGHHIVVSEADQGDYDPETCHYGPHGQILDLDHLLIHGQEGAKCPFPCRYFGDGLPQDGMLPTDYWQRDD
;
A
#
# COMPACT_ATOMS: atom_id res chain seq x y z
N MET A 1 3.49 14.99 -11.02
CA MET A 1 3.80 13.56 -11.21
C MET A 1 2.55 12.91 -11.76
N CYS A 2 2.66 12.10 -12.83
CA CYS A 2 1.51 11.38 -13.36
C CYS A 2 1.07 10.35 -12.31
N GLN A 3 -0.20 10.41 -11.89
CA GLN A 3 -0.72 9.54 -10.85
C GLN A 3 -0.86 8.12 -11.41
N VAL A 4 -0.02 7.20 -10.95
CA VAL A 4 -0.14 5.78 -11.27
C VAL A 4 -1.23 5.16 -10.40
N THR A 5 -2.13 4.41 -11.03
CA THR A 5 -3.14 3.60 -10.34
C THR A 5 -3.00 2.14 -10.72
N ALA A 6 -3.57 1.25 -9.91
CA ALA A 6 -3.56 -0.18 -10.16
C ALA A 6 -4.96 -0.73 -10.44
N LYS A 7 -5.01 -1.85 -11.16
CA LYS A 7 -6.16 -2.75 -11.22
C LYS A 7 -5.72 -4.15 -10.81
N ALA A 8 -6.59 -4.84 -10.09
CA ALA A 8 -6.34 -6.22 -9.64
C ALA A 8 -7.64 -7.01 -9.52
N THR A 9 -7.53 -8.32 -9.47
CA THR A 9 -8.64 -9.20 -9.10
C THR A 9 -8.39 -9.71 -7.68
N PHE A 10 -9.29 -9.39 -6.75
CA PHE A 10 -9.19 -9.80 -5.37
C PHE A 10 -10.49 -10.47 -4.94
N GLN A 11 -10.40 -11.71 -4.43
CA GLN A 11 -11.55 -12.52 -4.00
C GLN A 11 -12.70 -12.62 -5.04
N GLY A 12 -12.35 -12.66 -6.33
CA GLY A 12 -13.33 -12.73 -7.43
C GLY A 12 -13.95 -11.38 -7.81
N GLN A 13 -13.57 -10.29 -7.15
CA GLN A 13 -13.96 -8.93 -7.49
C GLN A 13 -12.85 -8.21 -8.26
N GLN A 14 -13.24 -7.33 -9.16
CA GLN A 14 -12.30 -6.45 -9.85
C GLN A 14 -12.15 -5.15 -9.07
N LEU A 15 -10.94 -4.90 -8.60
CA LEU A 15 -10.54 -3.63 -8.01
C LEU A 15 -9.96 -2.75 -9.11
N THR A 16 -10.41 -1.51 -9.21
CA THR A 16 -9.96 -0.55 -10.21
C THR A 16 -9.56 0.78 -9.59
N ASP A 17 -8.67 1.50 -10.28
CA ASP A 17 -8.24 2.85 -9.91
C ASP A 17 -7.67 2.92 -8.49
N ILE A 18 -7.02 1.84 -8.06
CA ILE A 18 -6.41 1.71 -6.74
C ILE A 18 -5.18 2.64 -6.70
N PRO A 19 -5.03 3.54 -5.71
CA PRO A 19 -3.83 4.35 -5.61
C PRO A 19 -2.58 3.47 -5.41
N VAL A 20 -1.50 3.83 -6.08
CA VAL A 20 -0.19 3.17 -5.93
C VAL A 20 0.76 4.07 -5.18
N ILE A 21 1.36 3.56 -4.11
CA ILE A 21 2.40 4.22 -3.33
C ILE A 21 3.76 3.67 -3.77
N ASN A 22 4.71 4.59 -3.98
CA ASN A 22 6.08 4.32 -4.41
C ASN A 22 6.21 3.50 -5.71
N PRO A 23 5.45 3.82 -6.78
CA PRO A 23 5.50 3.05 -8.02
C PRO A 23 6.90 3.07 -8.62
N GLY A 24 7.54 1.90 -8.70
CA GLY A 24 8.89 1.76 -9.23
C GLY A 24 10.01 2.05 -8.23
N ASP A 25 9.77 2.11 -6.92
CA ASP A 25 10.87 2.31 -5.96
C ASP A 25 11.36 1.00 -5.34
N TRP A 26 10.57 -0.09 -5.44
CA TRP A 26 10.85 -1.35 -4.75
C TRP A 26 10.88 -2.57 -5.67
N PHE A 27 11.59 -2.45 -6.79
CA PHE A 27 11.76 -3.53 -7.78
C PHE A 27 10.43 -4.09 -8.34
N GLY A 28 9.33 -3.35 -8.18
CA GLY A 28 7.98 -3.81 -8.53
C GLY A 28 7.38 -4.81 -7.54
N LYS A 29 7.86 -4.87 -6.29
CA LYS A 29 7.28 -5.70 -5.24
C LYS A 29 6.05 -5.01 -4.65
N SER A 30 4.88 -5.28 -5.22
CA SER A 30 3.61 -4.70 -4.78
C SER A 30 2.91 -5.55 -3.72
N TRP A 31 2.33 -4.89 -2.72
CA TRP A 31 1.42 -5.42 -1.70
C TRP A 31 0.05 -4.76 -1.83
N LEU A 32 -1.04 -5.50 -1.62
CA LEU A 32 -2.36 -4.89 -1.51
C LEU A 32 -2.67 -4.64 -0.03
N ILE A 33 -2.78 -3.38 0.34
CA ILE A 33 -3.27 -2.95 1.64
C ILE A 33 -4.78 -2.78 1.57
N GLU A 34 -5.47 -3.36 2.55
CA GLU A 34 -6.89 -3.21 2.79
C GLU A 34 -7.11 -2.56 4.17
N ILE A 35 -7.77 -1.41 4.18
CA ILE A 35 -8.26 -0.75 5.38
C ILE A 35 -9.73 -1.16 5.57
N GLY A 36 -9.96 -2.03 6.55
CA GLY A 36 -11.27 -2.51 6.95
C GLY A 36 -12.01 -1.54 7.89
N GLY A 37 -12.85 -2.09 8.77
CA GLY A 37 -13.55 -1.32 9.81
C GLY A 37 -14.74 -0.48 9.34
N SER A 38 -14.96 -0.37 8.03
CA SER A 38 -16.12 0.34 7.45
C SER A 38 -17.02 -0.59 6.62
N PHE A 39 -18.15 -0.07 6.14
CA PHE A 39 -19.06 -0.82 5.25
C PHE A 39 -18.43 -1.15 3.89
N THR A 40 -17.40 -0.41 3.47
CA THR A 40 -16.70 -0.64 2.20
C THR A 40 -15.20 -0.46 2.42
N PRO A 41 -14.41 -1.55 2.35
CA PRO A 41 -12.96 -1.45 2.55
C PRO A 41 -12.31 -0.49 1.55
N VAL A 42 -11.26 0.18 2.00
CA VAL A 42 -10.43 1.04 1.15
C VAL A 42 -9.16 0.26 0.80
N TYR A 43 -8.77 0.29 -0.47
CA TYR A 43 -7.62 -0.46 -0.97
C TYR A 43 -6.52 0.46 -1.47
N PHE A 44 -5.27 0.06 -1.23
CA PHE A 44 -4.07 0.70 -1.74
C PHE A 44 -3.11 -0.36 -2.25
N VAL A 45 -2.32 -0.05 -3.27
CA VAL A 45 -1.14 -0.83 -3.62
C VAL A 45 0.09 -0.11 -3.10
N VAL A 46 0.93 -0.81 -2.36
CA VAL A 46 2.18 -0.26 -1.82
C VAL A 46 3.33 -1.10 -2.36
N GLU A 47 4.29 -0.45 -3.00
CA GLU A 47 5.56 -1.08 -3.31
C GLU A 47 6.48 -1.05 -2.08
N ALA A 48 6.97 -2.23 -1.68
CA ALA A 48 7.87 -2.39 -0.54
C ALA A 48 8.56 -3.78 -0.57
N ASP A 49 9.71 -3.92 0.11
CA ASP A 49 10.49 -5.17 0.04
C ASP A 49 9.80 -6.35 0.77
N ASN A 50 9.14 -6.05 1.89
CA ASN A 50 8.45 -7.00 2.78
C ASN A 50 7.19 -6.37 3.41
N VAL A 51 6.42 -7.14 4.19
CA VAL A 51 5.19 -6.65 4.86
C VAL A 51 5.45 -5.50 5.84
N SER A 52 6.55 -5.54 6.60
CA SER A 52 6.88 -4.46 7.56
C SER A 52 7.17 -3.16 6.82
N ASP A 53 7.99 -3.24 5.77
CA ASP A 53 8.31 -2.07 4.93
C ASP A 53 7.04 -1.52 4.28
N ALA A 54 6.09 -2.37 3.87
CA ALA A 54 4.81 -1.92 3.31
C ALA A 54 3.98 -1.10 4.32
N ILE A 55 4.03 -1.46 5.61
CA ILE A 55 3.37 -0.70 6.69
C ILE A 55 4.08 0.64 6.88
N ASP A 56 5.41 0.63 6.94
CA ASP A 56 6.21 1.84 7.16
C ASP A 56 6.03 2.85 6.03
N GLU A 57 6.12 2.40 4.77
CA GLU A 57 5.88 3.22 3.57
C GLU A 57 4.43 3.74 3.51
N PHE A 58 3.45 2.95 3.94
CA PHE A 58 2.07 3.40 4.01
C PHE A 58 1.87 4.45 5.11
N ALA A 59 2.46 4.24 6.29
CA ALA A 59 2.36 5.15 7.43
C ALA A 59 3.02 6.50 7.15
N ASP A 60 4.14 6.51 6.42
CA ASP A 60 4.88 7.74 6.07
C ASP A 60 4.28 8.51 4.87
N HIS A 61 3.29 7.93 4.18
CA HIS A 61 2.71 8.58 3.02
C HIS A 61 1.84 9.78 3.39
N ASP A 62 2.28 11.00 3.06
CA ASP A 62 1.62 12.29 3.37
C ASP A 62 0.09 12.30 3.19
N GLN A 63 -0.41 11.70 2.10
CA GLN A 63 -1.85 11.73 1.79
C GLN A 63 -2.65 10.62 2.48
N PHE A 64 -2.04 9.46 2.77
CA PHE A 64 -2.78 8.23 3.08
C PHE A 64 -2.39 7.60 4.43
N GLY A 65 -1.26 7.98 5.01
CA GLY A 65 -0.80 7.46 6.30
C GLY A 65 -1.79 7.69 7.43
N HIS A 66 -2.60 8.74 7.37
CA HIS A 66 -3.68 9.02 8.32
C HIS A 66 -4.73 7.90 8.47
N HIS A 67 -4.74 6.91 7.57
CA HIS A 67 -5.59 5.73 7.72
C HIS A 67 -5.12 4.76 8.81
N ILE A 68 -3.83 4.75 9.15
CA ILE A 68 -3.26 3.88 10.19
C ILE A 68 -2.47 4.67 11.24
N VAL A 69 -2.12 5.93 11.00
CA VAL A 69 -1.46 6.78 11.99
C VAL A 69 -2.49 7.34 12.95
N VAL A 70 -2.32 7.06 14.25
CA VAL A 70 -3.19 7.58 15.30
C VAL A 70 -3.00 9.08 15.43
N SER A 71 -4.12 9.82 15.43
CA SER A 71 -4.10 11.27 15.60
C SER A 71 -3.57 11.66 16.97
N GLU A 72 -2.85 12.80 17.08
CA GLU A 72 -2.33 13.29 18.37
C GLU A 72 -3.41 13.42 19.45
N ALA A 73 -4.66 13.70 19.06
CA ALA A 73 -5.77 13.84 19.99
C ALA A 73 -6.18 12.52 20.67
N ASP A 74 -5.92 11.39 20.00
CA ASP A 74 -6.36 10.06 20.42
C ASP A 74 -5.21 9.21 20.99
N GLN A 75 -3.96 9.70 20.94
CA GLN A 75 -2.79 8.97 21.46
C GLN A 75 -2.90 8.60 22.95
N GLY A 76 -3.69 9.33 23.73
CA GLY A 76 -3.92 9.04 25.14
C GLY A 76 -4.71 7.76 25.41
N ASP A 77 -5.41 7.24 24.40
CA ASP A 77 -6.19 6.00 24.50
C ASP A 77 -5.34 4.74 24.23
N TYR A 78 -4.10 4.92 23.79
CA TYR A 78 -3.19 3.84 23.44
C TYR A 78 -2.14 3.60 24.54
N ASP A 79 -1.89 2.34 24.87
CA ASP A 79 -0.85 1.94 25.84
C ASP A 79 0.53 1.90 25.17
N PRO A 80 1.48 2.77 25.55
CA PRO A 80 2.80 2.84 24.92
C PRO A 80 3.60 1.54 24.95
N GLU A 81 3.32 0.63 25.89
CA GLU A 81 4.03 -0.65 26.02
C GLU A 81 3.55 -1.70 25.02
N THR A 82 2.35 -1.53 24.45
CA THR A 82 1.74 -2.48 23.51
C THR A 82 1.50 -1.90 22.12
N CYS A 83 1.78 -0.62 21.91
CA CYS A 83 1.63 0.06 20.63
C CYS A 83 2.54 -0.50 19.54
N HIS A 84 2.07 -0.33 18.30
CA HIS A 84 2.91 -0.39 17.12
C HIS A 84 3.41 1.02 16.78
N TYR A 85 4.66 1.11 16.32
CA TYR A 85 5.29 2.38 15.98
C TYR A 85 5.79 2.35 14.54
N GLY A 86 5.49 3.40 13.79
CA GLY A 86 6.03 3.61 12.45
C GLY A 86 7.45 4.19 12.46
N PRO A 87 8.02 4.47 11.28
CA PRO A 87 9.42 4.84 11.12
C PRO A 87 9.83 6.14 11.85
N HIS A 88 8.88 7.04 12.12
CA HIS A 88 9.12 8.29 12.84
C HIS A 88 8.64 8.28 14.30
N GLY A 89 8.30 7.10 14.84
CA GLY A 89 7.78 6.95 16.20
C GLY A 89 6.31 7.35 16.35
N GLN A 90 5.59 7.54 15.24
CA GLN A 90 4.12 7.66 15.26
C GLN A 90 3.47 6.37 15.73
N ILE A 91 2.42 6.49 16.56
CA ILE A 91 1.60 5.36 16.98
C ILE A 91 0.76 4.90 15.79
N LEU A 92 0.77 3.60 15.51
CA LEU A 92 0.00 2.99 14.45
C LEU A 92 -1.18 2.18 15.02
N ASP A 93 -2.37 2.40 14.45
CA ASP A 93 -3.53 1.53 14.60
C ASP A 93 -3.57 0.53 13.45
N LEU A 94 -3.38 -0.74 13.79
CA LEU A 94 -3.35 -1.85 12.84
C LEU A 94 -4.56 -2.78 12.97
N ASP A 95 -5.53 -2.48 13.85
CA ASP A 95 -6.66 -3.39 14.16
C ASP A 95 -7.56 -3.67 12.96
N HIS A 96 -7.55 -2.77 11.97
CA HIS A 96 -8.33 -2.87 10.74
C HIS A 96 -7.46 -2.99 9.48
N LEU A 97 -6.15 -3.16 9.65
CA LEU A 97 -5.23 -3.31 8.54
C LEU A 97 -5.11 -4.79 8.13
N LEU A 98 -5.35 -5.07 6.84
CA LEU A 98 -5.02 -6.35 6.23
C LEU A 98 -4.01 -6.12 5.09
N ILE A 99 -3.02 -6.99 5.01
CA ILE A 99 -1.99 -6.94 3.96
C ILE A 99 -2.04 -8.24 3.19
N HIS A 100 -2.26 -8.12 1.88
CA HIS A 100 -2.39 -9.25 0.98
C HIS A 100 -1.18 -9.32 0.07
N GLY A 101 -0.59 -10.51 0.01
CA GLY A 101 0.55 -10.82 -0.83
C GLY A 101 1.27 -12.07 -0.31
N GLN A 102 2.27 -12.52 -1.06
CA GLN A 102 3.12 -13.64 -0.66
C GLN A 102 4.54 -13.15 -0.39
N GLU A 103 4.95 -13.23 0.88
CA GLU A 103 6.32 -12.94 1.32
C GLU A 103 7.37 -13.73 0.51
N GLY A 104 8.45 -13.06 0.14
CA GLY A 104 9.54 -13.64 -0.65
C GLY A 104 9.22 -13.90 -2.14
N ALA A 105 7.99 -13.61 -2.61
CA ALA A 105 7.69 -13.67 -4.04
C ALA A 105 8.30 -12.47 -4.79
N LYS A 106 8.58 -12.65 -6.09
CA LYS A 106 9.07 -11.55 -6.95
C LYS A 106 8.03 -10.43 -7.09
N CYS A 107 6.74 -10.79 -7.06
CA CYS A 107 5.60 -9.89 -7.09
C CYS A 107 4.63 -10.39 -6.01
N PRO A 108 4.70 -9.86 -4.77
CA PRO A 108 3.94 -10.37 -3.64
C PRO A 108 2.43 -10.40 -3.91
N PHE A 109 1.88 -9.31 -4.44
CA PHE A 109 0.50 -9.20 -4.85
C PHE A 109 0.38 -8.85 -6.35
N PRO A 110 -0.25 -9.72 -7.18
CA PRO A 110 -0.35 -9.49 -8.60
C PRO A 110 -1.35 -8.37 -8.94
N CYS A 111 -0.86 -7.32 -9.60
CA CYS A 111 -1.67 -6.23 -10.13
C CYS A 111 -1.11 -5.71 -11.46
N ARG A 112 -1.80 -4.73 -12.06
CA ARG A 112 -1.33 -3.99 -13.23
C ARG A 112 -1.45 -2.50 -13.01
N TYR A 113 -0.43 -1.75 -13.37
CA TYR A 113 -0.37 -0.30 -13.31
C TYR A 113 -0.91 0.35 -14.57
N PHE A 114 -1.59 1.47 -14.35
CA PHE A 114 -2.22 2.33 -15.34
C PHE A 114 -1.89 3.78 -15.01
N GLY A 115 -1.89 4.64 -16.02
CA GLY A 115 -1.51 6.04 -15.89
C GLY A 115 -0.98 6.58 -17.21
N ASP A 116 -0.64 7.86 -17.22
CA ASP A 116 -0.12 8.51 -18.42
C ASP A 116 1.21 7.89 -18.87
N GLY A 117 1.31 7.58 -20.17
CA GLY A 117 2.49 6.94 -20.74
C GLY A 117 2.62 5.44 -20.44
N LEU A 118 1.59 4.79 -19.91
CA LEU A 118 1.52 3.33 -19.78
C LEU A 118 0.66 2.68 -20.88
N PRO A 119 0.91 1.40 -21.23
CA PRO A 119 0.07 0.65 -22.17
C PRO A 119 -1.40 0.63 -21.74
N GLN A 120 -2.32 0.59 -22.70
CA GLN A 120 -3.77 0.54 -22.42
C GLN A 120 -4.19 -0.69 -21.59
N ASP A 121 -3.50 -1.82 -21.77
CA ASP A 121 -3.74 -3.06 -21.01
C ASP A 121 -2.99 -3.08 -19.66
N GLY A 122 -2.37 -1.96 -19.30
CA GLY A 122 -1.56 -1.80 -18.11
C GLY A 122 -0.21 -2.51 -18.18
N MET A 123 0.62 -2.26 -17.17
CA MET A 123 1.99 -2.77 -17.06
C MET A 123 2.14 -3.53 -15.74
N LEU A 124 2.97 -4.57 -15.69
CA LEU A 124 3.29 -5.22 -14.41
C LEU A 124 4.19 -4.31 -13.57
N PRO A 125 4.06 -4.30 -12.23
CA PRO A 125 4.94 -3.54 -11.36
C PRO A 125 6.43 -3.79 -11.63
N THR A 126 6.83 -5.04 -11.85
CA THR A 126 8.22 -5.41 -12.13
C THR A 126 8.73 -4.88 -13.48
N ASP A 127 7.84 -4.70 -14.46
CA ASP A 127 8.19 -4.13 -15.76
C ASP A 127 8.22 -2.60 -15.67
N TYR A 128 7.36 -2.02 -14.84
CA TYR A 128 7.34 -0.59 -14.54
C TYR A 128 8.67 -0.14 -13.93
N TRP A 129 9.15 -0.87 -12.93
CA TRP A 129 10.49 -0.67 -12.33
C TRP A 129 11.63 -0.69 -13.36
N GLN A 130 11.51 -1.52 -14.39
CA GLN A 130 12.58 -1.70 -15.39
C GLN A 130 12.52 -0.70 -16.55
N ARG A 131 11.64 0.31 -16.47
CA ARG A 131 11.58 1.33 -17.51
C ARG A 131 12.85 2.18 -17.47
N ASP A 132 13.35 2.50 -18.67
CA ASP A 132 14.33 3.55 -18.90
C ASP A 132 13.56 4.87 -19.09
N ASP A 133 13.07 5.49 -18.02
CA ASP A 133 12.46 6.83 -18.09
C ASP A 133 13.48 7.99 -17.99
#